data_AF-A0A843DX09-F1
#
_entry.id   AF-A0A843DX09-F1
#
_cell.length_a   1.000
_cell.length_b   1.000
_cell.length_c   1.000
_cell.angle_alpha   90.00
_cell.angle_beta   90.00
_cell.angle_gamma   90.00
#
_symmetry.space_group_name_H-M   'P 1'
#
loop_
_entity.id
_entity.type
_entity.pdbx_description
1 polymer ?
#
loop_
_entity_poly.entity_id
_entity_poly.type
_entity_poly.pdbx_seq_one_letter_code
_entity_poly.pdbx_strand_id
1 'polypeptide(L)'
;MGWFEDQLKERKKLDDELLKESFKSLAGMEAADPTDLSEKAARENYAISQILSYFNHQMTDIPANINDFTDKLNYALGQYDVQYRKIMLDDSYAGDDECPLLIFTIVSNSPVVIFPKGTKSYYYVNHETGKKTTIDANLVNRLELEAYSFYRPLPKTKVSFKEYASYISKAIRPTDIALVILLSIIATGVGLLLPYLIKLMTGDVVGSKDMDQFISVSIYLVATATGLLIINAAKAFINSRVAIRIDRSVQEATMMRILSLPTSFFKQYNTGELTARFNSVGMLSNLIVNQMSIALLSFVMSLAYIVQLFSFAPVLIIPVVIIEVVSLGFSVYISYVQRSHTRKVLELSSKEDGVTYEIINGIQKIRLSGS
;
A
#
# COMPACT_ATOMS: atom_id res chain seq x y z
N MET A 1 -2.53 45.61 -23.70
CA MET A 1 -1.78 46.08 -22.52
C MET A 1 -2.46 45.77 -21.17
N GLY A 2 -3.65 45.15 -21.10
CA GLY A 2 -4.36 44.95 -19.81
C GLY A 2 -3.98 43.73 -18.97
N TRP A 3 -3.54 42.61 -19.58
CA TRP A 3 -3.34 41.34 -18.86
C TRP A 3 -2.25 41.38 -17.77
N PHE A 4 -1.14 42.11 -18.02
CA PHE A 4 -0.06 42.26 -17.05
C PHE A 4 -0.44 43.18 -15.87
N GLU A 5 -1.25 44.22 -16.13
CA GLU A 5 -1.74 45.11 -15.08
C GLU A 5 -2.75 44.41 -14.17
N ASP A 6 -3.57 43.53 -14.73
CA ASP A 6 -4.52 42.72 -13.96
C ASP A 6 -3.80 41.72 -13.04
N GLN A 7 -2.74 41.04 -13.52
CA GLN A 7 -1.91 40.16 -12.68
C GLN A 7 -1.21 40.92 -11.55
N LEU A 8 -0.71 42.14 -11.81
CA LEU A 8 -0.09 42.97 -10.77
C LEU A 8 -1.09 43.42 -9.72
N LYS A 9 -2.33 43.76 -10.12
CA LYS A 9 -3.41 44.11 -9.18
C LYS A 9 -3.82 42.91 -8.34
N GLU A 10 -3.94 41.74 -8.93
CA GLU A 10 -4.32 40.51 -8.23
C GLU A 10 -3.25 40.11 -7.21
N ARG A 11 -1.97 40.15 -7.60
CA ARG A 11 -0.85 39.86 -6.72
C ARG A 11 -0.75 40.85 -5.55
N LYS A 12 -0.96 42.13 -5.82
CA LYS A 12 -0.98 43.17 -4.78
C LYS A 12 -2.13 42.99 -3.79
N LYS A 13 -3.29 42.52 -4.28
CA LYS A 13 -4.45 42.23 -3.45
C LYS A 13 -4.21 41.02 -2.55
N LEU A 14 -3.58 39.97 -3.09
CA LEU A 14 -3.13 38.79 -2.33
C LEU A 14 -2.10 39.16 -1.28
N ASP A 15 -1.10 39.97 -1.62
CA ASP A 15 -0.08 40.44 -0.68
C ASP A 15 -0.70 41.28 0.46
N ASP A 16 -1.65 42.17 0.15
CA ASP A 16 -2.37 42.97 1.15
C ASP A 16 -3.26 42.10 2.07
N GLU A 17 -3.86 41.04 1.55
CA GLU A 17 -4.63 40.06 2.35
C GLU A 17 -3.72 39.24 3.26
N LEU A 18 -2.62 38.69 2.74
CA LEU A 18 -1.60 37.96 3.51
C LEU A 18 -1.01 38.83 4.62
N LEU A 19 -0.74 40.10 4.32
CA LEU A 19 -0.19 41.06 5.25
C LEU A 19 -1.20 41.41 6.36
N LYS A 20 -2.48 41.60 6.02
CA LYS A 20 -3.55 41.78 7.02
C LYS A 20 -3.73 40.54 7.90
N GLU A 21 -3.66 39.35 7.32
CA GLU A 21 -3.78 38.08 8.06
C GLU A 21 -2.60 37.89 9.02
N SER A 22 -1.38 38.21 8.59
CA SER A 22 -0.20 38.16 9.46
C SER A 22 -0.22 39.23 10.56
N PHE A 23 -0.70 40.44 10.30
CA PHE A 23 -0.95 41.43 11.36
C PHE A 23 -2.04 41.00 12.34
N LYS A 24 -3.11 40.35 11.85
CA LYS A 24 -4.18 39.81 12.71
C LYS A 24 -3.69 38.62 13.54
N SER A 25 -2.81 37.79 12.98
CA SER A 25 -2.09 36.71 13.67
C SER A 25 -1.17 37.26 14.76
N LEU A 26 -0.37 38.28 14.45
CA LEU A 26 0.52 38.96 15.41
C LEU A 26 -0.25 39.69 16.52
N ALA A 27 -1.31 40.41 16.18
CA ALA A 27 -2.17 41.07 17.16
C ALA A 27 -2.97 40.05 18.02
N GLY A 28 -3.34 38.92 17.43
CA GLY A 28 -3.94 37.78 18.14
C GLY A 28 -2.97 37.09 19.10
N MET A 29 -1.68 37.03 18.76
CA MET A 29 -0.62 36.54 19.66
C MET A 29 -0.40 37.45 20.87
N GLU A 30 -0.58 38.77 20.72
CA GLU A 30 -0.43 39.75 21.81
C GLU A 30 -1.69 39.81 22.73
N ALA A 31 -2.84 39.34 22.24
CA ALA A 31 -4.11 39.29 22.97
C ALA A 31 -4.49 37.89 23.51
N ALA A 32 -3.67 36.86 23.25
CA ALA A 32 -3.94 35.50 23.70
C ALA A 32 -3.57 35.33 25.19
N ASP A 33 -4.53 34.84 25.98
CA ASP A 33 -4.34 34.54 27.40
C ASP A 33 -3.23 33.45 27.54
N PRO A 34 -2.26 33.56 28.48
CA PRO A 34 -1.16 32.60 28.62
C PRO A 34 -1.65 31.15 28.84
N THR A 35 -2.84 30.99 29.40
CA THR A 35 -3.57 29.72 29.56
C THR A 35 -3.98 29.12 28.21
N ASP A 36 -4.48 29.92 27.28
CA ASP A 36 -4.93 29.47 25.95
C ASP A 36 -3.74 29.08 25.05
N LEU A 37 -2.62 29.81 25.15
CA LEU A 37 -1.36 29.46 24.49
C LEU A 37 -0.77 28.14 25.03
N SER A 38 -0.84 27.94 26.34
CA SER A 38 -0.42 26.69 26.98
C SER A 38 -1.32 25.51 26.57
N GLU A 39 -2.64 25.71 26.48
CA GLU A 39 -3.57 24.68 26.04
C GLU A 39 -3.37 24.31 24.57
N LYS A 40 -3.17 25.31 23.69
CA LYS A 40 -2.89 25.06 22.28
C LYS A 40 -1.59 24.26 22.08
N ALA A 41 -0.52 24.66 22.77
CA ALA A 41 0.75 23.94 22.74
C ALA A 41 0.63 22.50 23.29
N ALA A 42 -0.20 22.29 24.31
CA ALA A 42 -0.49 20.95 24.83
C ALA A 42 -1.23 20.07 23.80
N ARG A 43 -2.22 20.63 23.08
CA ARG A 43 -2.94 19.92 22.01
C ARG A 43 -2.03 19.56 20.84
N GLU A 44 -1.15 20.47 20.43
CA GLU A 44 -0.13 20.22 19.41
C GLU A 44 0.81 19.08 19.80
N ASN A 45 1.36 19.13 21.01
CA ASN A 45 2.24 18.08 21.52
C ASN A 45 1.52 16.74 21.66
N TYR A 46 0.25 16.75 22.08
CA TYR A 46 -0.56 15.55 22.15
C TYR A 46 -0.78 14.93 20.76
N ALA A 47 -1.10 15.73 19.74
CA ALA A 47 -1.24 15.25 18.36
C ALA A 47 0.07 14.60 17.86
N ILE A 48 1.22 15.23 18.09
CA ILE A 48 2.53 14.67 17.74
C ILE A 48 2.77 13.35 18.48
N SER A 49 2.46 13.29 19.78
CA SER A 49 2.61 12.08 20.60
C SER A 49 1.75 10.92 20.08
N GLN A 50 0.53 11.22 19.60
CA GLN A 50 -0.37 10.22 19.03
C GLN A 50 0.20 9.62 17.74
N ILE A 51 0.75 10.45 16.84
CA ILE A 51 1.40 9.98 15.61
C ILE A 51 2.61 9.09 15.94
N LEU A 52 3.47 9.55 16.86
CA LEU A 52 4.63 8.75 17.28
C LEU A 52 4.22 7.43 17.93
N SER A 53 3.20 7.45 18.79
CA SER A 53 2.68 6.25 19.44
C SER A 53 2.14 5.22 18.43
N TYR A 54 1.53 5.67 17.34
CA TYR A 54 1.06 4.81 16.26
C TYR A 54 2.21 4.05 15.58
N PHE A 55 3.37 4.70 15.44
CA PHE A 55 4.59 4.08 14.93
C PHE A 55 5.41 3.33 15.99
N ASN A 56 4.93 3.25 17.24
CA ASN A 56 5.65 2.69 18.40
C ASN A 56 6.92 3.48 18.78
N HIS A 57 6.89 4.79 18.58
CA HIS A 57 7.92 5.72 19.03
C HIS A 57 7.41 6.54 20.23
N GLN A 58 8.34 6.93 21.11
CA GLN A 58 8.04 7.79 22.25
C GLN A 58 8.28 9.24 21.86
N MET A 59 7.58 10.16 22.51
CA MET A 59 7.81 11.59 22.32
C MET A 59 9.10 11.99 23.04
N THR A 60 9.98 12.71 22.34
CA THR A 60 11.15 13.36 22.93
C THR A 60 10.79 14.80 23.29
N ASP A 61 11.40 15.35 24.35
CA ASP A 61 11.19 16.75 24.73
C ASP A 61 11.60 17.69 23.60
N ILE A 62 10.65 18.53 23.16
CA ILE A 62 10.88 19.52 22.11
C ILE A 62 11.50 20.78 22.76
N PRO A 63 12.62 21.30 22.24
CA PRO A 63 13.22 22.53 22.76
C PRO A 63 12.22 23.70 22.76
N ALA A 64 12.17 24.46 23.86
CA ALA A 64 11.27 25.62 24.01
C ALA A 64 11.53 26.78 23.02
N ASN A 65 12.59 26.70 22.22
CA ASN A 65 12.93 27.67 21.17
C ASN A 65 12.16 27.42 19.84
N ILE A 66 11.45 26.30 19.72
CA ILE A 66 10.69 25.93 18.53
C ILE A 66 9.22 26.25 18.77
N ASN A 67 8.75 27.38 18.23
CA ASN A 67 7.39 27.86 18.45
C ASN A 67 6.42 27.42 17.36
N ASP A 68 6.86 27.33 16.10
CA ASP A 68 6.00 26.93 14.98
C ASP A 68 5.64 25.45 15.04
N PHE A 69 4.37 25.12 14.76
CA PHE A 69 3.89 23.75 14.79
C PHE A 69 4.61 22.87 13.77
N THR A 70 4.87 23.39 12.57
CA THR A 70 5.55 22.65 11.51
C THR A 70 6.98 22.31 11.92
N ASP A 71 7.67 23.25 12.56
CA ASP A 71 9.03 23.02 13.05
C ASP A 71 9.06 22.03 14.22
N LYS A 72 8.07 22.09 15.13
CA LYS A 72 7.90 21.08 16.20
C LYS A 72 7.67 19.69 15.63
N LEU A 73 6.79 19.60 14.63
CA LEU A 73 6.46 18.36 13.92
C LEU A 73 7.71 17.80 13.22
N ASN A 74 8.43 18.63 12.45
CA ASN A 74 9.66 18.24 11.78
C ASN A 74 10.75 17.78 12.75
N TYR A 75 10.92 18.49 13.87
CA TYR A 75 11.89 18.12 14.91
C TYR A 75 11.58 16.75 15.51
N ALA A 76 10.32 16.53 15.94
CA ALA A 76 9.91 15.29 16.56
C ALA A 76 9.98 14.09 15.60
N LEU A 77 9.51 14.27 14.36
CA LEU A 77 9.48 13.21 13.36
C LEU A 77 10.86 12.93 12.74
N GLY A 78 11.71 13.94 12.61
CA GLY A 78 13.05 13.82 12.03
C GLY A 78 13.97 12.87 12.82
N GLN A 79 13.80 12.78 14.14
CA GLN A 79 14.53 11.82 14.98
C GLN A 79 14.25 10.36 14.56
N TYR A 80 12.99 10.09 14.22
CA TYR A 80 12.51 8.76 13.82
C TYR A 80 12.47 8.56 12.30
N ASP A 81 12.85 9.57 11.50
CA ASP A 81 12.80 9.58 10.02
C ASP A 81 11.39 9.29 9.50
N VAL A 82 10.37 9.71 10.26
CA VAL A 82 8.98 9.65 9.85
C VAL A 82 8.76 10.83 8.91
N GLN A 83 8.47 10.54 7.65
CA GLN A 83 8.18 11.56 6.65
C GLN A 83 6.68 11.70 6.49
N TYR A 84 6.24 12.90 6.10
CA TYR A 84 4.86 13.18 5.82
C TYR A 84 4.71 13.92 4.50
N ARG A 85 3.51 13.84 3.93
CA ARG A 85 3.13 14.58 2.73
C ARG A 85 1.84 15.34 2.99
N LYS A 86 1.78 16.56 2.46
CA LYS A 86 0.54 17.34 2.41
C LYS A 86 -0.38 16.77 1.32
N ILE A 87 -1.61 16.46 1.69
CA ILE A 87 -2.66 15.96 0.80
C ILE A 87 -3.88 16.87 0.89
N MET A 88 -4.62 16.97 -0.20
CA MET A 88 -5.93 17.61 -0.24
C MET A 88 -6.98 16.50 -0.16
N LEU A 89 -7.84 16.57 0.84
CA LEU A 89 -9.01 15.73 0.98
C LEU A 89 -10.09 16.26 0.05
N ASP A 90 -10.57 15.41 -0.84
CA ASP A 90 -11.76 15.68 -1.64
C ASP A 90 -13.00 15.14 -0.91
N ASP A 91 -14.20 15.64 -1.25
CA ASP A 91 -15.48 15.18 -0.65
C ASP A 91 -15.69 13.66 -0.78
N SER A 92 -15.02 13.07 -1.78
CA SER A 92 -15.02 11.65 -2.10
C SER A 92 -13.93 10.81 -1.41
N TYR A 93 -13.07 11.42 -0.58
CA TYR A 93 -11.91 10.76 0.02
C TYR A 93 -12.33 9.67 1.02
N ALA A 94 -12.59 8.48 0.48
CA ALA A 94 -13.07 7.32 1.19
C ALA A 94 -11.95 6.50 1.85
N GLY A 95 -10.97 7.17 2.45
CA GLY A 95 -10.01 6.56 3.38
C GLY A 95 -9.27 5.32 2.89
N ASP A 96 -8.76 5.35 1.66
CA ASP A 96 -8.01 4.22 1.13
C ASP A 96 -6.56 4.15 1.67
N ASP A 97 -6.09 5.24 2.28
CA ASP A 97 -4.77 5.33 2.91
C ASP A 97 -4.75 4.69 4.31
N GLU A 98 -3.69 3.92 4.58
CA GLU A 98 -3.44 3.26 5.88
C GLU A 98 -2.56 4.10 6.80
N CYS A 99 -2.29 5.32 6.36
CA CYS A 99 -1.48 6.27 7.05
C CYS A 99 -2.37 7.06 8.01
N PRO A 100 -1.92 7.32 9.25
CA PRO A 100 -2.57 8.30 10.09
C PRO A 100 -2.51 9.66 9.38
N LEU A 101 -3.58 10.43 9.49
CA LEU A 101 -3.67 11.77 8.93
C LEU A 101 -3.76 12.77 10.08
N LEU A 102 -3.05 13.90 9.95
CA LEU A 102 -3.24 15.05 10.81
C LEU A 102 -3.99 16.12 10.04
N ILE A 103 -5.11 16.55 10.59
CA ILE A 103 -6.01 17.50 9.98
C ILE A 103 -6.30 18.59 11.00
N PHE A 104 -6.38 19.84 10.55
CA PHE A 104 -6.75 20.96 11.41
C PHE A 104 -8.25 21.17 11.40
N THR A 105 -8.83 21.58 12.53
CA THR A 105 -10.24 22.00 12.56
C THR A 105 -10.40 23.41 12.01
N ILE A 106 -11.42 23.66 11.19
CA ILE A 106 -11.70 24.97 10.58
C ILE A 106 -11.92 26.06 11.65
N VAL A 107 -12.60 25.73 12.75
CA VAL A 107 -13.04 26.72 13.75
C VAL A 107 -11.94 27.10 14.73
N SER A 108 -11.13 26.14 15.16
CA SER A 108 -10.16 26.34 16.25
C SER A 108 -8.70 26.23 15.81
N ASN A 109 -8.45 25.92 14.54
CA ASN A 109 -7.12 25.61 13.99
C ASN A 109 -6.31 24.69 14.90
N SER A 110 -6.97 23.70 15.52
CA SER A 110 -6.35 22.74 16.41
C SER A 110 -6.08 21.43 15.66
N PRO A 111 -4.92 20.78 15.89
CA PRO A 111 -4.56 19.56 15.19
C PRO A 111 -5.35 18.37 15.73
N VAL A 112 -5.98 17.62 14.84
CA VAL A 112 -6.69 16.37 15.11
C VAL A 112 -6.05 15.25 14.30
N VAL A 113 -5.61 14.20 15.00
CA VAL A 113 -5.06 13.01 14.35
C VAL A 113 -6.17 12.00 14.15
N ILE A 114 -6.30 11.54 12.92
CA ILE A 114 -7.25 10.52 12.52
C ILE A 114 -6.51 9.26 12.10
N PHE A 115 -6.99 8.12 12.58
CA PHE A 115 -6.40 6.81 12.40
C PHE A 115 -7.31 5.93 11.54
N PRO A 116 -6.75 5.15 10.62
CA PRO A 116 -7.56 4.26 9.78
C PRO A 116 -8.22 3.16 10.62
N LYS A 117 -9.50 2.89 10.35
CA LYS A 117 -10.31 1.78 10.88
C LYS A 117 -10.98 1.04 9.72
N GLY A 118 -10.36 -0.03 9.25
CA GLY A 118 -10.93 -0.86 8.18
C GLY A 118 -10.94 -0.17 6.81
N THR A 119 -11.99 -0.39 6.02
CA THR A 119 -12.00 -0.10 4.57
C THR A 119 -12.43 1.32 4.17
N LYS A 120 -13.23 2.00 5.00
CA LYS A 120 -13.78 3.34 4.71
C LYS A 120 -13.99 4.21 5.95
N SER A 121 -13.55 3.77 7.12
CA SER A 121 -13.78 4.53 8.35
C SER A 121 -12.46 4.96 8.97
N TYR A 122 -12.45 6.17 9.50
CA TYR A 122 -11.40 6.66 10.36
C TYR A 122 -11.95 6.79 11.78
N TYR A 123 -11.07 6.74 12.75
CA TYR A 123 -11.40 7.10 14.12
C TYR A 123 -10.40 8.15 14.60
N TYR A 124 -10.87 9.04 15.45
CA TYR A 124 -10.00 9.95 16.18
C TYR A 124 -10.13 9.66 17.66
N VAL A 125 -9.11 10.04 18.42
CA VAL A 125 -9.11 9.93 19.88
C VAL A 125 -9.31 11.32 20.44
N ASN A 126 -10.46 11.56 21.07
CA ASN A 126 -10.77 12.87 21.62
C ASN A 126 -9.77 13.21 22.76
N HIS A 127 -9.14 14.38 22.68
CA HIS A 127 -8.17 14.89 23.65
C HIS A 127 -8.75 15.01 25.07
N GLU A 128 -10.01 15.40 25.22
CA GLU A 128 -10.64 15.67 26.52
C GLU A 128 -11.15 14.40 27.22
N THR A 129 -11.56 13.38 26.44
CA THR A 129 -12.23 12.20 26.99
C THR A 129 -11.44 10.91 26.82
N GLY A 130 -10.36 10.90 26.03
CA GLY A 130 -9.57 9.72 25.70
C GLY A 130 -10.35 8.63 24.93
N LYS A 131 -11.60 8.88 24.54
CA LYS A 131 -12.46 7.90 23.87
C LYS A 131 -12.19 7.88 22.36
N LYS A 132 -12.16 6.66 21.81
CA LYS A 132 -12.09 6.41 20.36
C LYS A 132 -13.47 6.65 19.76
N THR A 133 -13.60 7.64 18.90
CA THR A 133 -14.85 7.98 18.21
C THR A 133 -14.64 7.82 16.71
N THR A 134 -15.58 7.17 16.02
CA THR A 134 -15.57 7.07 14.55
C THR A 134 -15.92 8.43 13.94
N ILE A 135 -15.24 8.79 12.85
CA ILE A 135 -15.55 10.01 12.12
C ILE A 135 -16.93 9.87 11.50
N ASP A 136 -17.82 10.81 11.81
CA ASP A 136 -19.14 10.96 11.21
C ASP A 136 -19.10 12.07 10.14
N ALA A 137 -20.03 12.07 9.19
CA ALA A 137 -20.11 13.05 8.11
C ALA A 137 -20.19 14.50 8.62
N ASN A 138 -20.81 14.70 9.79
CA ASN A 138 -20.89 16.00 10.46
C ASN A 138 -19.54 16.52 10.97
N LEU A 139 -18.60 15.61 11.27
CA LEU A 139 -17.27 15.95 11.78
C LEU A 139 -16.30 16.25 10.64
N VAL A 140 -16.49 15.62 9.47
CA VAL A 140 -15.75 15.93 8.22
C VAL A 140 -15.95 17.39 7.83
N ASN A 141 -17.19 17.90 7.92
CA ASN A 141 -17.51 19.31 7.59
C ASN A 141 -16.88 20.35 8.54
N ARG A 142 -16.25 19.91 9.64
CA ARG A 142 -15.56 20.78 10.61
C ARG A 142 -14.04 20.70 10.50
N LEU A 143 -13.54 19.83 9.62
CA LEU A 143 -12.13 19.62 9.35
C LEU A 143 -11.73 20.37 8.09
N GLU A 144 -10.50 20.87 8.06
CA GLU A 144 -9.93 21.47 6.86
C GLU A 144 -9.71 20.41 5.77
N LEU A 145 -9.73 20.87 4.51
CA LEU A 145 -9.45 20.02 3.35
C LEU A 145 -7.97 19.63 3.27
N GLU A 146 -7.08 20.41 3.88
CA GLU A 146 -5.65 20.09 3.91
C GLU A 146 -5.32 19.13 5.06
N ALA A 147 -4.68 18.01 4.72
CA ALA A 147 -4.24 17.01 5.67
C ALA A 147 -2.77 16.65 5.48
N TYR A 148 -2.12 16.20 6.55
CA TYR A 148 -0.77 15.66 6.53
C TYR A 148 -0.83 14.15 6.71
N SER A 149 -0.40 13.40 5.70
CA SER A 149 -0.35 11.93 5.74
C SER A 149 1.03 11.47 6.16
N PHE A 150 1.11 10.65 7.22
CA PHE A 150 2.39 10.16 7.75
C PHE A 150 2.65 8.72 7.33
N TYR A 151 3.81 8.49 6.76
CA TYR A 151 4.17 7.19 6.25
C TYR A 151 5.02 6.42 7.24
N ARG A 152 4.91 5.09 7.20
CA ARG A 152 5.76 4.23 8.01
C ARG A 152 7.17 4.20 7.40
N PRO A 153 8.22 4.51 8.17
CA PRO A 153 9.58 4.42 7.66
C PRO A 153 10.09 2.98 7.68
N LEU A 154 10.94 2.64 6.70
CA LEU A 154 11.72 1.40 6.76
C LEU A 154 12.75 1.47 7.91
N PRO A 155 13.01 0.34 8.62
CA PRO A 155 14.03 0.32 9.67
C PRO A 155 15.40 0.77 9.15
N LYS A 156 16.12 1.59 9.92
CA LYS A 156 17.43 2.16 9.52
C LYS A 156 18.57 1.13 9.49
N THR A 157 18.37 -0.05 10.08
CA THR A 157 19.37 -1.12 10.18
C THR A 157 19.32 -2.05 8.98
N LYS A 158 20.33 -2.93 8.83
CA LYS A 158 20.26 -4.04 7.88
C LYS A 158 19.07 -4.92 8.29
N VAL A 159 18.01 -4.87 7.49
CA VAL A 159 16.77 -5.59 7.78
C VAL A 159 16.95 -7.05 7.42
N SER A 160 16.71 -7.95 8.38
CA SER A 160 16.62 -9.38 8.09
C SER A 160 15.37 -9.67 7.25
N PHE A 161 15.40 -10.72 6.43
CA PHE A 161 14.25 -11.15 5.61
C PHE A 161 12.95 -11.26 6.44
N LYS A 162 13.05 -11.80 7.67
CA LYS A 162 11.91 -11.96 8.57
C LYS A 162 11.35 -10.62 9.06
N GLU A 163 12.22 -9.66 9.36
CA GLU A 163 11.83 -8.32 9.81
C GLU A 163 11.17 -7.55 8.67
N TYR A 164 11.68 -7.70 7.45
CA TYR A 164 11.11 -7.12 6.25
C TYR A 164 9.71 -7.70 5.93
N ALA A 165 9.57 -9.03 5.98
CA ALA A 165 8.28 -9.67 5.79
C ALA A 165 7.27 -9.29 6.90
N SER A 166 7.72 -9.18 8.16
CA SER A 166 6.89 -8.71 9.27
C SER A 166 6.49 -7.23 9.11
N TYR A 167 7.35 -6.41 8.54
CA TYR A 167 7.06 -5.01 8.25
C TYR A 167 5.96 -4.89 7.17
N ILE A 168 6.14 -5.56 6.03
CA ILE A 168 5.20 -5.46 4.91
C ILE A 168 3.87 -6.13 5.24
N SER A 169 3.86 -7.24 5.97
CA SER A 169 2.61 -7.89 6.39
C SER A 169 1.71 -6.99 7.24
N LYS A 170 2.28 -6.00 7.93
CA LYS A 170 1.50 -4.98 8.66
C LYS A 170 0.86 -3.92 7.75
N ALA A 171 1.32 -3.81 6.51
CA ALA A 171 0.70 -2.97 5.46
C ALA A 171 -0.43 -3.70 4.71
N ILE A 172 -0.78 -4.92 5.13
CA ILE A 172 -1.89 -5.69 4.56
C ILE A 172 -3.04 -5.69 5.55
N ARG A 173 -4.23 -5.35 5.05
CA ARG A 173 -5.45 -5.40 5.85
C ARG A 173 -5.80 -6.86 6.17
N PRO A 174 -6.10 -7.18 7.44
CA PRO A 174 -6.55 -8.53 7.80
C PRO A 174 -7.88 -8.88 7.11
N THR A 175 -8.71 -7.89 6.77
CA THR A 175 -9.95 -8.08 6.02
C THR A 175 -9.71 -8.56 4.59
N ASP A 176 -8.68 -8.04 3.92
CA ASP A 176 -8.38 -8.42 2.54
C ASP A 176 -7.84 -9.85 2.50
N ILE A 177 -6.99 -10.21 3.46
CA ILE A 177 -6.51 -11.59 3.64
C ILE A 177 -7.68 -12.54 3.91
N ALA A 178 -8.58 -12.17 4.83
CA ALA A 178 -9.76 -12.98 5.15
C ALA A 178 -10.67 -13.20 3.93
N LEU A 179 -10.88 -12.16 3.11
CA LEU A 179 -11.63 -12.25 1.87
C LEU A 179 -10.96 -13.15 0.84
N VAL A 180 -9.64 -13.07 0.67
CA VAL A 180 -8.88 -13.94 -0.23
C VAL A 180 -8.97 -15.41 0.21
N ILE A 181 -8.87 -15.67 1.51
CA ILE A 181 -9.02 -17.02 2.07
C ILE A 181 -10.45 -17.53 1.84
N LEU A 182 -11.47 -16.74 2.18
CA LEU A 182 -12.88 -17.10 2.03
C LEU A 182 -13.22 -17.39 0.56
N LEU A 183 -12.81 -16.52 -0.36
CA LEU A 183 -13.01 -16.76 -1.81
C LEU A 183 -12.24 -17.97 -2.30
N SER A 184 -11.06 -18.25 -1.76
CA SER A 184 -10.31 -19.47 -2.11
C SER A 184 -11.03 -20.73 -1.64
N ILE A 185 -11.57 -20.74 -0.42
CA ILE A 185 -12.38 -21.86 0.09
C ILE A 185 -13.63 -22.07 -0.76
N ILE A 186 -14.35 -21.00 -1.10
CA ILE A 186 -15.55 -21.08 -1.95
C ILE A 186 -15.16 -21.58 -3.35
N ALA A 187 -14.11 -21.02 -3.95
CA ALA A 187 -13.63 -21.44 -5.27
C ALA A 187 -13.25 -22.93 -5.28
N THR A 188 -12.51 -23.39 -4.27
CA THR A 188 -12.17 -24.79 -4.13
C THR A 188 -13.41 -25.65 -3.94
N GLY A 189 -14.31 -25.30 -3.02
CA GLY A 189 -15.56 -26.04 -2.80
C GLY A 189 -16.41 -26.19 -4.07
N VAL A 190 -16.61 -25.10 -4.81
CA VAL A 190 -17.32 -25.10 -6.10
C VAL A 190 -16.53 -25.91 -7.16
N GLY A 191 -15.20 -25.78 -7.17
CA GLY A 191 -14.33 -26.53 -8.07
C GLY A 191 -14.36 -28.04 -7.83
N LEU A 192 -14.54 -28.48 -6.60
CA LEU A 192 -14.70 -29.91 -6.25
C LEU A 192 -16.05 -30.47 -6.73
N LEU A 193 -17.07 -29.62 -6.98
CA LEU A 193 -18.35 -30.09 -7.55
C LEU A 193 -18.20 -30.53 -9.01
N LEU A 194 -17.26 -29.97 -9.78
CA LEU A 194 -17.09 -30.30 -11.21
C LEU A 194 -16.80 -31.80 -11.41
N PRO A 195 -15.77 -32.41 -10.79
CA PRO A 195 -15.51 -33.85 -10.92
C PRO A 195 -16.70 -34.73 -10.53
N TYR A 196 -17.46 -34.31 -9.50
CA TYR A 196 -18.64 -35.04 -9.06
C TYR A 196 -19.77 -35.01 -10.09
N LEU A 197 -20.07 -33.83 -10.65
CA LEU A 197 -21.07 -33.66 -11.70
C LEU A 197 -20.69 -34.40 -12.98
N ILE A 198 -19.40 -34.39 -13.35
CA ILE A 198 -18.90 -35.15 -14.50
C ILE A 198 -19.09 -36.66 -14.26
N LYS A 199 -18.76 -37.17 -13.06
CA LYS A 199 -18.99 -38.57 -12.71
C LYS A 199 -20.47 -38.94 -12.79
N LEU A 200 -21.36 -38.11 -12.25
CA LEU A 200 -22.80 -38.34 -12.29
C LEU A 200 -23.33 -38.35 -13.73
N MET A 201 -22.86 -37.40 -14.55
CA MET A 201 -23.23 -37.29 -15.96
C MET A 201 -22.78 -38.53 -16.74
N THR A 202 -21.53 -38.95 -16.61
CA THR A 202 -20.96 -40.08 -17.36
C THR A 202 -21.42 -41.45 -16.83
N GLY A 203 -21.72 -41.57 -15.54
CA GLY A 203 -22.16 -42.82 -14.92
C GLY A 203 -23.68 -43.01 -15.00
N ASP A 204 -24.39 -42.41 -14.04
CA ASP A 204 -25.80 -42.73 -13.79
C ASP A 204 -26.74 -42.17 -14.86
N VAL A 205 -26.45 -40.98 -15.38
CA VAL A 205 -27.35 -40.27 -16.30
C VAL A 205 -27.27 -40.80 -17.74
N VAL A 206 -26.06 -41.10 -18.23
CA VAL A 206 -25.92 -41.80 -19.52
C VAL A 206 -26.51 -43.21 -19.44
N GLY A 207 -26.40 -43.87 -18.27
CA GLY A 207 -26.99 -45.18 -18.02
C GLY A 207 -28.53 -45.17 -17.97
N SER A 208 -29.15 -44.11 -17.43
CA SER A 208 -30.61 -44.01 -17.28
C SER A 208 -31.34 -43.73 -18.60
N LYS A 209 -30.64 -43.24 -19.64
CA LYS A 209 -31.20 -42.79 -20.94
C LYS A 209 -32.30 -41.72 -20.81
N ASP A 210 -32.42 -41.09 -19.65
CA ASP A 210 -33.39 -40.03 -19.40
C ASP A 210 -32.81 -38.68 -19.84
N MET A 211 -33.42 -38.09 -20.85
CA MET A 211 -32.92 -36.86 -21.47
C MET A 211 -33.14 -35.63 -20.58
N ASP A 212 -34.16 -35.66 -19.71
CA ASP A 212 -34.44 -34.55 -18.79
C ASP A 212 -33.39 -34.49 -17.67
N GLN A 213 -32.93 -35.65 -17.19
CA GLN A 213 -31.82 -35.75 -16.23
C GLN A 213 -30.51 -35.27 -16.85
N PHE A 214 -30.26 -35.63 -18.11
CA PHE A 214 -29.07 -35.19 -18.85
C PHE A 214 -29.00 -33.68 -19.02
N ILE A 215 -30.10 -33.06 -19.46
CA ILE A 215 -30.19 -31.61 -19.62
C ILE A 215 -30.01 -30.91 -18.27
N SER A 216 -30.65 -31.42 -17.22
CA SER A 216 -30.56 -30.85 -15.87
C SER A 216 -29.11 -30.84 -15.35
N VAL A 217 -28.41 -31.98 -15.41
CA VAL A 217 -27.01 -32.08 -14.97
C VAL A 217 -26.08 -31.23 -15.84
N SER A 218 -26.34 -31.15 -17.15
CA SER A 218 -25.59 -30.28 -18.06
C SER A 218 -25.71 -28.80 -17.69
N ILE A 219 -26.92 -28.35 -17.36
CA ILE A 219 -27.18 -26.98 -16.89
C ILE A 219 -26.43 -26.72 -15.58
N TYR A 220 -26.48 -27.64 -14.61
CA TYR A 220 -25.72 -27.52 -13.36
C TYR A 220 -24.21 -27.45 -13.61
N LEU A 221 -23.68 -28.23 -14.55
CA LEU A 221 -22.26 -28.22 -14.88
C LEU A 221 -21.84 -26.87 -15.48
N VAL A 222 -22.61 -26.34 -16.43
CA VAL A 222 -22.37 -25.02 -17.02
C VAL A 222 -22.50 -23.91 -15.98
N ALA A 223 -23.53 -23.97 -15.11
CA ALA A 223 -23.72 -23.01 -14.04
C ALA A 223 -22.56 -23.04 -13.03
N THR A 224 -22.07 -24.23 -12.67
CA THR A 224 -20.95 -24.39 -11.73
C THR A 224 -19.65 -23.89 -12.34
N ALA A 225 -19.37 -24.22 -13.61
CA ALA A 225 -18.21 -23.70 -14.33
C ALA A 225 -18.23 -22.17 -14.44
N THR A 226 -19.38 -21.59 -14.77
CA THR A 226 -19.57 -20.13 -14.86
C THR A 226 -19.41 -19.47 -13.49
N GLY A 227 -20.00 -20.04 -12.44
CA GLY A 227 -19.84 -19.56 -11.07
C GLY A 227 -18.38 -19.57 -10.62
N LEU A 228 -17.65 -20.66 -10.93
CA LEU A 228 -16.22 -20.76 -10.62
C LEU A 228 -15.39 -19.68 -11.33
N LEU A 229 -15.69 -19.36 -12.59
CA LEU A 229 -15.04 -18.26 -13.32
C LEU A 229 -15.28 -16.91 -12.64
N ILE A 230 -16.52 -16.62 -12.24
CA ILE A 230 -16.87 -15.37 -11.55
C ILE A 230 -16.14 -15.27 -10.20
N ILE A 231 -16.12 -16.35 -9.41
CA ILE A 231 -15.41 -16.38 -8.13
C ILE A 231 -13.91 -16.16 -8.32
N ASN A 232 -13.31 -16.82 -9.32
CA ASN A 232 -11.88 -16.64 -9.64
C ASN A 232 -11.57 -15.22 -10.10
N ALA A 233 -12.45 -14.58 -10.88
CA ALA A 233 -12.31 -13.18 -11.26
C ALA A 233 -12.36 -12.25 -10.03
N ALA A 234 -13.31 -12.47 -9.10
CA ALA A 234 -13.41 -11.72 -7.85
C ALA A 234 -12.14 -11.90 -6.98
N LYS A 235 -11.64 -13.14 -6.87
CA LYS A 235 -10.38 -13.45 -6.17
C LYS A 235 -9.20 -12.73 -6.82
N ALA A 236 -9.10 -12.73 -8.15
CA ALA A 236 -8.04 -12.04 -8.88
C ALA A 236 -8.07 -10.52 -8.66
N PHE A 237 -9.26 -9.91 -8.62
CA PHE A 237 -9.43 -8.49 -8.32
C PHE A 237 -8.93 -8.14 -6.92
N ILE A 238 -9.28 -8.94 -5.90
CA ILE A 238 -8.83 -8.69 -4.52
C ILE A 238 -7.31 -8.91 -4.40
N ASN A 239 -6.76 -9.95 -5.02
CA ASN A 239 -5.31 -10.18 -5.05
C ASN A 239 -4.57 -9.01 -5.71
N SER A 240 -5.10 -8.45 -6.81
CA SER A 240 -4.55 -7.25 -7.45
C SER A 240 -4.57 -6.04 -6.52
N ARG A 241 -5.68 -5.83 -5.80
CA ARG A 241 -5.79 -4.76 -4.81
C ARG A 241 -4.75 -4.89 -3.70
N VAL A 242 -4.53 -6.10 -3.19
CA VAL A 242 -3.50 -6.39 -2.18
C VAL A 242 -2.10 -6.13 -2.75
N ALA A 243 -1.82 -6.55 -3.99
CA ALA A 243 -0.55 -6.32 -4.65
C ALA A 243 -0.21 -4.83 -4.79
N ILE A 244 -1.17 -4.03 -5.28
CA ILE A 244 -1.02 -2.59 -5.45
C ILE A 244 -0.76 -1.90 -4.11
N ARG A 245 -1.45 -2.34 -3.04
CA ARG A 245 -1.28 -1.78 -1.69
C ARG A 245 0.13 -2.05 -1.14
N ILE A 246 0.61 -3.29 -1.28
CA ILE A 246 1.98 -3.65 -0.89
C ILE A 246 3.00 -2.84 -1.67
N ASP A 247 2.84 -2.74 -2.99
CA ASP A 247 3.76 -2.04 -3.87
C ASP A 247 3.85 -0.54 -3.52
N ARG A 248 2.71 0.13 -3.31
CA ARG A 248 2.68 1.53 -2.85
C ARG A 248 3.40 1.72 -1.53
N SER A 249 3.06 0.92 -0.51
CA SER A 249 3.65 1.04 0.82
C SER A 249 5.18 0.85 0.78
N VAL A 250 5.66 -0.09 -0.03
CA VAL A 250 7.08 -0.36 -0.19
C VAL A 250 7.78 0.75 -0.96
N GLN A 251 7.20 1.24 -2.06
CA GLN A 251 7.77 2.32 -2.85
C GLN A 251 7.88 3.61 -2.05
N GLU A 252 6.83 3.97 -1.30
CA GLU A 252 6.82 5.14 -0.41
C GLU A 252 7.94 5.04 0.64
N ALA A 253 8.00 3.91 1.36
CA ALA A 253 8.99 3.73 2.42
C ALA A 253 10.42 3.63 1.88
N THR A 254 10.61 3.05 0.68
CA THR A 254 11.91 2.99 0.00
C THR A 254 12.34 4.37 -0.48
N MET A 255 11.43 5.16 -1.04
CA MET A 255 11.72 6.53 -1.49
C MET A 255 12.17 7.39 -0.31
N MET A 256 11.45 7.34 0.82
CA MET A 256 11.82 8.04 2.04
C MET A 256 13.21 7.65 2.52
N ARG A 257 13.50 6.34 2.49
CA ARG A 257 14.82 5.84 2.88
C ARG A 257 15.91 6.35 1.96
N ILE A 258 15.68 6.44 0.65
CA ILE A 258 16.65 6.99 -0.30
C ILE A 258 16.88 8.47 0.00
N LEU A 259 15.82 9.26 0.20
CA LEU A 259 15.92 10.70 0.46
C LEU A 259 16.61 11.05 1.79
N SER A 260 16.58 10.15 2.78
CA SER A 260 17.27 10.35 4.07
C SER A 260 18.75 9.93 4.08
N LEU A 261 19.29 9.42 2.96
CA LEU A 261 20.68 8.99 2.88
C LEU A 261 21.66 10.17 2.75
N PRO A 262 22.88 10.07 3.30
CA PRO A 262 23.89 11.12 3.19
C PRO A 262 24.40 11.26 1.76
N THR A 263 24.89 12.45 1.40
CA THR A 263 25.45 12.75 0.07
C THR A 263 26.61 11.83 -0.34
N SER A 264 27.33 11.26 0.63
CA SER A 264 28.40 10.28 0.38
C SER A 264 27.90 8.97 -0.24
N PHE A 265 26.65 8.58 0.03
CA PHE A 265 26.02 7.41 -0.59
C PHE A 265 25.79 7.64 -2.08
N PHE A 266 25.21 8.79 -2.45
CA PHE A 266 24.90 9.12 -3.84
C PHE A 266 26.14 9.24 -4.73
N LYS A 267 27.31 9.55 -4.16
CA LYS A 267 28.58 9.55 -4.92
C LYS A 267 29.02 8.17 -5.40
N GLN A 268 28.48 7.09 -4.83
CA GLN A 268 28.89 5.71 -5.14
C GLN A 268 28.03 5.06 -6.23
N TYR A 269 26.88 5.65 -6.59
CA TYR A 269 25.90 5.03 -7.47
C TYR A 269 25.46 6.00 -8.58
N ASN A 270 25.33 5.49 -9.82
CA ASN A 270 24.71 6.26 -10.90
C ASN A 270 23.17 6.24 -10.76
N THR A 271 22.48 7.22 -11.34
CA THR A 271 21.01 7.35 -11.32
C THR A 271 20.32 6.09 -11.83
N GLY A 272 20.83 5.47 -12.90
CA GLY A 272 20.28 4.22 -13.44
C GLY A 272 20.37 3.04 -12.48
N GLU A 273 21.50 2.90 -11.77
CA GLU A 273 21.68 1.82 -10.78
C GLU A 273 20.76 2.02 -9.57
N LEU A 274 20.59 3.28 -9.12
CA LEU A 274 19.70 3.59 -8.01
C LEU A 274 18.24 3.29 -8.35
N THR A 275 17.79 3.64 -9.56
CA THR A 275 16.45 3.30 -10.08
C THR A 275 16.24 1.80 -10.19
N ALA A 276 17.21 1.06 -10.73
CA ALA A 276 17.13 -0.40 -10.84
C ALA A 276 17.01 -1.06 -9.45
N ARG A 277 17.78 -0.57 -8.46
CA ARG A 277 17.70 -1.03 -7.08
C ARG A 277 16.36 -0.69 -6.44
N PHE A 278 15.86 0.54 -6.61
CA PHE A 278 14.54 0.96 -6.12
C PHE A 278 13.43 0.02 -6.64
N ASN A 279 13.39 -0.23 -7.95
CA ASN A 279 12.42 -1.13 -8.57
C ASN A 279 12.54 -2.57 -8.06
N SER A 280 13.78 -3.04 -7.83
CA SER A 280 14.05 -4.38 -7.31
C SER A 280 13.44 -4.60 -5.91
N VAL A 281 13.37 -3.57 -5.07
CA VAL A 281 12.74 -3.65 -3.73
C VAL A 281 11.24 -3.92 -3.85
N GLY A 282 10.55 -3.23 -4.76
CA GLY A 282 9.14 -3.46 -5.05
C GLY A 282 8.88 -4.88 -5.57
N MET A 283 9.70 -5.34 -6.53
CA MET A 283 9.62 -6.72 -7.03
C MET A 283 9.82 -7.77 -5.94
N LEU A 284 10.84 -7.59 -5.09
CA LEU A 284 11.11 -8.51 -3.97
C LEU A 284 9.92 -8.59 -3.01
N SER A 285 9.31 -7.45 -2.71
CA SER A 285 8.15 -7.37 -1.81
C SER A 285 6.95 -8.10 -2.35
N ASN A 286 6.63 -7.88 -3.63
CA ASN A 286 5.53 -8.54 -4.30
C ASN A 286 5.76 -10.07 -4.35
N LEU A 287 6.99 -10.51 -4.65
CA LEU A 287 7.35 -11.92 -4.60
C LEU A 287 7.13 -12.52 -3.21
N ILE A 288 7.70 -11.91 -2.17
CA ILE A 288 7.74 -12.45 -0.81
C ILE A 288 6.36 -12.46 -0.16
N VAL A 289 5.60 -11.39 -0.32
CA VAL A 289 4.41 -11.19 0.51
C VAL A 289 3.14 -11.53 -0.24
N ASN A 290 3.05 -11.22 -1.53
CA ASN A 290 1.86 -11.51 -2.31
C ASN A 290 1.96 -12.90 -2.96
N GLN A 291 2.98 -13.13 -3.79
CA GLN A 291 3.09 -14.38 -4.55
C GLN A 291 3.35 -15.60 -3.67
N MET A 292 4.26 -15.54 -2.69
CA MET A 292 4.46 -16.67 -1.77
C MET A 292 3.22 -16.96 -0.93
N SER A 293 2.47 -15.94 -0.48
CA SER A 293 1.23 -16.14 0.29
C SER A 293 0.13 -16.78 -0.56
N ILE A 294 -0.05 -16.29 -1.80
CA ILE A 294 -1.01 -16.89 -2.75
C ILE A 294 -0.61 -18.33 -3.08
N ALA A 295 0.69 -18.59 -3.29
CA ALA A 295 1.20 -19.94 -3.56
C ALA A 295 0.96 -20.88 -2.38
N LEU A 296 1.25 -20.44 -1.15
CA LEU A 296 0.99 -21.22 0.07
C LEU A 296 -0.50 -21.52 0.23
N LEU A 297 -1.37 -20.52 0.03
CA LEU A 297 -2.82 -20.73 0.06
C LEU A 297 -3.28 -21.70 -1.02
N SER A 298 -2.73 -21.58 -2.23
CA SER A 298 -3.05 -22.48 -3.35
C SER A 298 -2.58 -23.90 -3.08
N PHE A 299 -1.43 -24.07 -2.42
CA PHE A 299 -0.93 -25.36 -1.96
C PHE A 299 -1.86 -25.98 -0.92
N VAL A 300 -2.35 -25.22 0.07
CA VAL A 300 -3.33 -25.73 1.04
C VAL A 300 -4.64 -26.12 0.34
N MET A 301 -5.10 -25.32 -0.62
CA MET A 301 -6.30 -25.63 -1.39
C MET A 301 -6.12 -26.83 -2.34
N SER A 302 -4.91 -27.05 -2.87
CA SER A 302 -4.64 -28.20 -3.75
C SER A 302 -4.71 -29.53 -3.01
N LEU A 303 -4.39 -29.56 -1.71
CA LEU A 303 -4.56 -30.76 -0.87
C LEU A 303 -6.02 -31.25 -0.86
N ALA A 304 -7.01 -30.35 -0.93
CA ALA A 304 -8.42 -30.74 -0.99
C ALA A 304 -8.74 -31.55 -2.26
N TYR A 305 -8.13 -31.20 -3.40
CA TYR A 305 -8.27 -31.96 -4.65
C TYR A 305 -7.59 -33.33 -4.57
N ILE A 306 -6.45 -33.44 -3.87
CA ILE A 306 -5.78 -34.73 -3.64
C ILE A 306 -6.65 -35.64 -2.76
N VAL A 307 -7.27 -35.10 -1.70
CA VAL A 307 -8.20 -35.85 -0.84
C VAL A 307 -9.42 -36.32 -1.65
N GLN A 308 -9.95 -35.48 -2.53
CA GLN A 308 -11.04 -35.87 -3.43
C GLN A 308 -10.61 -36.98 -4.41
N LEU A 309 -9.41 -36.88 -4.99
CA LEU A 309 -8.86 -37.90 -5.87
C LEU A 309 -8.75 -39.26 -5.15
N PHE A 310 -8.35 -39.26 -3.87
CA PHE A 310 -8.27 -40.47 -3.05
C PHE A 310 -9.63 -41.16 -2.91
N SER A 311 -10.71 -40.39 -2.78
CA SER A 311 -12.07 -40.95 -2.69
C SER A 311 -12.58 -41.52 -4.03
N PHE A 312 -12.14 -41.00 -5.17
CA PHE A 312 -12.62 -41.45 -6.48
C PHE A 312 -11.84 -42.64 -7.03
N ALA A 313 -10.51 -42.58 -7.00
CA ALA A 313 -9.65 -43.57 -7.65
C ALA A 313 -8.28 -43.65 -6.94
N PRO A 314 -8.17 -44.38 -5.81
CA PRO A 314 -6.93 -44.42 -5.03
C PRO A 314 -5.73 -44.99 -5.79
N VAL A 315 -5.98 -45.81 -6.82
CA VAL A 315 -4.96 -46.39 -7.69
C VAL A 315 -4.23 -45.32 -8.53
N LEU A 316 -4.90 -44.21 -8.87
CA LEU A 316 -4.33 -43.14 -9.70
C LEU A 316 -3.48 -42.15 -8.90
N ILE A 317 -3.46 -42.21 -7.57
CA ILE A 317 -2.73 -41.23 -6.75
C ILE A 317 -1.23 -41.36 -6.94
N ILE A 318 -0.70 -42.59 -6.91
CA ILE A 318 0.74 -42.84 -7.03
C ILE A 318 1.30 -42.23 -8.33
N PRO A 319 0.74 -42.53 -9.54
CA PRO A 319 1.25 -41.92 -10.75
C PRO A 319 1.08 -40.40 -10.78
N VAL A 320 -0.03 -39.85 -10.27
CA VAL A 320 -0.24 -38.39 -10.20
C VAL A 320 0.81 -37.71 -9.31
N VAL A 321 1.09 -38.27 -8.13
CA VAL A 321 2.11 -37.74 -7.21
C VAL A 321 3.50 -37.82 -7.83
N ILE A 322 3.84 -38.90 -8.53
CA ILE A 322 5.12 -39.03 -9.24
C ILE A 322 5.25 -37.93 -10.30
N ILE A 323 4.21 -37.72 -11.12
CA ILE A 323 4.20 -36.68 -12.16
C ILE A 323 4.36 -35.29 -11.53
N GLU A 324 3.65 -35.02 -10.43
CA GLU A 324 3.73 -33.73 -9.73
C GLU A 324 5.13 -33.47 -9.16
N VAL A 325 5.75 -34.49 -8.53
CA VAL A 325 7.11 -34.40 -7.99
C VAL A 325 8.15 -34.19 -9.09
N VAL A 326 8.03 -34.91 -10.22
CA VAL A 326 8.92 -34.74 -11.37
C VAL A 326 8.77 -33.34 -11.99
N SER A 327 7.53 -32.86 -12.14
CA SER A 327 7.24 -31.52 -12.65
C SER A 327 7.85 -30.44 -11.74
N LEU A 328 7.65 -30.55 -10.42
CA LEU A 328 8.25 -29.65 -9.43
C LEU A 328 9.78 -29.67 -9.48
N GLY A 329 10.38 -30.87 -9.56
CA GLY A 329 11.83 -31.02 -9.69
C GLY A 329 12.38 -30.34 -10.94
N PHE A 330 11.70 -30.49 -12.07
CA PHE A 330 12.07 -29.85 -13.33
C PHE A 330 11.91 -28.32 -13.27
N SER A 331 10.83 -27.81 -12.67
CA SER A 331 10.64 -26.36 -12.45
C SER A 331 11.74 -25.76 -11.56
N VAL A 332 12.14 -26.46 -10.49
CA VAL A 332 13.24 -26.02 -9.60
C VAL A 332 14.57 -26.02 -10.35
N TYR A 333 14.85 -27.07 -11.13
CA TYR A 333 16.06 -27.15 -11.95
C TYR A 333 16.16 -26.01 -12.96
N ILE A 334 15.09 -25.76 -13.72
CA ILE A 334 15.05 -24.64 -14.68
C ILE A 334 15.27 -23.31 -13.96
N SER A 335 14.58 -23.09 -12.84
CA SER A 335 14.70 -21.86 -12.06
C SER A 335 16.12 -21.64 -11.53
N TYR A 336 16.80 -22.71 -11.12
CA TYR A 336 18.19 -22.66 -10.68
C TYR A 336 19.13 -22.25 -11.82
N VAL A 337 18.98 -22.85 -12.99
CA VAL A 337 19.80 -22.54 -14.18
C VAL A 337 19.55 -21.11 -14.66
N GLN A 338 18.29 -20.67 -14.72
CA GLN A 338 17.91 -19.33 -15.17
C GLN A 338 18.42 -18.21 -14.28
N ARG A 339 18.64 -18.46 -12.99
CA ARG A 339 19.08 -17.43 -12.02
C ARG A 339 20.32 -16.65 -12.48
N SER A 340 21.26 -17.32 -13.13
CA SER A 340 22.49 -16.69 -13.66
C SER A 340 22.21 -15.77 -14.85
N HIS A 341 21.31 -16.19 -15.75
CA HIS A 341 20.89 -15.41 -16.91
C HIS A 341 20.06 -14.20 -16.48
N THR A 342 19.12 -14.37 -15.56
CA THR A 342 18.30 -13.26 -15.04
C THR A 342 19.19 -12.16 -14.43
N ARG A 343 20.25 -12.52 -13.69
CA ARG A 343 21.20 -11.53 -13.16
C ARG A 343 21.93 -10.76 -14.27
N LYS A 344 22.42 -11.44 -15.29
CA LYS A 344 23.09 -10.80 -16.43
C LYS A 344 22.14 -9.88 -17.21
N VAL A 345 20.89 -10.32 -17.42
CA VAL A 345 19.86 -9.51 -18.08
C VAL A 345 19.56 -8.25 -17.27
N LEU A 346 19.43 -8.36 -15.95
CA LEU A 346 19.21 -7.20 -15.07
C LEU A 346 20.39 -6.21 -15.10
N GLU A 347 21.63 -6.70 -15.09
CA GLU A 347 22.82 -5.84 -15.16
C GLU A 347 22.92 -5.11 -16.52
N LEU A 348 22.69 -5.82 -17.62
CA LEU A 348 22.70 -5.24 -18.97
C LEU A 348 21.56 -4.23 -19.16
N SER A 349 20.35 -4.56 -18.70
CA SER A 349 19.19 -3.65 -18.73
C SER A 349 19.46 -2.37 -17.93
N SER A 350 20.06 -2.49 -16.73
CA SER A 350 20.45 -1.33 -15.94
C SER A 350 21.47 -0.44 -16.64
N LYS A 351 22.40 -1.02 -17.41
CA LYS A 351 23.39 -0.28 -18.19
C LYS A 351 22.76 0.41 -19.40
N GLU A 352 21.83 -0.25 -20.07
CA GLU A 352 21.07 0.31 -21.20
C GLU A 352 20.23 1.52 -20.77
N ASP A 353 19.51 1.41 -19.64
CA ASP A 353 18.74 2.52 -19.06
C ASP A 353 19.64 3.70 -18.67
N GLY A 354 20.81 3.42 -18.09
CA GLY A 354 21.80 4.42 -17.73
C GLY A 354 22.33 5.20 -18.94
N VAL A 355 22.72 4.49 -20.00
CA VAL A 355 23.19 5.11 -21.25
C VAL A 355 22.09 5.94 -21.90
N THR A 356 20.85 5.43 -21.93
CA THR A 356 19.71 6.15 -22.48
C THR A 356 19.47 7.46 -21.73
N TYR A 357 19.53 7.43 -20.40
CA TYR A 357 19.37 8.61 -19.57
C TYR A 357 20.50 9.64 -19.78
N GLU A 358 21.75 9.18 -19.90
CA GLU A 358 22.90 10.02 -20.19
C GLU A 358 22.80 10.68 -21.58
N ILE A 359 22.30 9.97 -22.59
CA ILE A 359 22.06 10.53 -23.93
C ILE A 359 20.97 11.61 -23.88
N ILE A 360 19.86 11.36 -23.19
CA ILE A 360 18.77 12.33 -23.05
C ILE A 360 19.26 13.61 -22.37
N ASN A 361 20.00 13.50 -21.27
CA ASN A 361 20.57 14.66 -20.58
C ASN A 361 21.69 15.34 -21.38
N GLY A 362 22.45 14.56 -22.14
CA GLY A 362 23.54 15.02 -23.01
C GLY A 362 23.09 15.59 -24.35
N ILE A 363 21.80 15.57 -24.67
CA ILE A 363 21.29 15.87 -26.02
C ILE A 363 21.69 17.26 -26.50
N GLN A 364 21.72 18.26 -25.60
CA GLN A 364 22.16 19.61 -25.94
C GLN A 364 23.65 19.63 -26.34
N LYS A 365 24.51 18.89 -25.61
CA LYS A 365 25.94 18.78 -25.95
C LYS A 365 26.16 18.04 -27.26
N ILE A 366 25.43 16.95 -27.48
CA ILE A 366 25.49 16.19 -28.74
C ILE A 366 25.08 17.06 -29.93
N ARG A 367 24.00 17.86 -29.79
CA ARG A 367 23.55 18.78 -30.84
C ARG A 367 24.53 19.93 -31.09
N LEU A 368 25.24 20.41 -30.06
CA LEU A 368 26.23 21.48 -30.18
C LEU A 368 27.58 21.00 -30.75
N SER A 369 28.00 19.77 -30.46
CA SER A 369 29.24 19.18 -31.02
C SER A 369 29.06 18.57 -32.41
N GLY A 370 27.82 18.39 -32.88
CA GLY A 370 27.50 17.92 -34.22
C GLY A 370 27.52 19.00 -35.32
N SER A 371 28.14 20.17 -35.07
CA SER A 371 28.38 21.22 -36.08
C SER A 371 29.71 21.05 -36.79
#